data_AF-A0A497PFC5-F1
#
_entry.id   AF-A0A497PFC5-F1
#
_cell.length_a   1.000
_cell.length_b   1.000
_cell.length_c   1.000
_cell.angle_alpha   90.00
_cell.angle_beta   90.00
_cell.angle_gamma   90.00
#
_symmetry.space_group_name_H-M   'P 1'
#
loop_
_entity.id
_entity.type
_entity.pdbx_description
1 polymer ?
#
loop_
_entity_poly.entity_id
_entity_poly.type
_entity_poly.pdbx_seq_one_letter_code
_entity_poly.pdbx_strand_id
1 'polypeptide(L)' 'MFERYAKCPVCGRKTVLRVPPNIVIGAKRFPVTVKVKHKDHYFYINLDSQALITDILSPEVVE' A
#
# COMPACT_ATOMS: atom_id res chain seq x y z
N MET A 1 -14.33 -4.78 -2.52
CA MET A 1 -12.85 -4.90 -2.47
C MET A 1 -12.30 -3.95 -3.51
N PHE A 2 -11.30 -3.13 -3.20
CA PHE A 2 -10.66 -2.27 -4.21
C PHE A 2 -9.42 -2.97 -4.76
N GLU A 3 -9.33 -3.10 -6.08
CA GLU A 3 -8.14 -3.64 -6.74
C GLU A 3 -7.25 -2.49 -7.21
N ARG A 4 -6.00 -2.49 -6.77
CA ARG A 4 -4.98 -1.51 -7.15
C ARG A 4 -3.73 -2.22 -7.66
N TYR A 5 -2.97 -1.52 -8.49
CA TYR A 5 -1.70 -2.02 -9.02
C TYR A 5 -0.58 -1.20 -8.43
N ALA A 6 0.44 -1.88 -7.89
CA ALA A 6 1.66 -1.24 -7.43
C ALA A 6 2.87 -1.92 -8.08
N LYS A 7 3.89 -1.12 -8.39
CA LYS A 7 5.22 -1.65 -8.67
C LYS A 7 5.93 -1.78 -7.33
N CYS A 8 6.36 -2.99 -6.98
CA CYS A 8 7.09 -3.19 -5.74
C CYS A 8 8.40 -2.40 -5.78
N PRO A 9 8.69 -1.54 -4.77
CA PRO A 9 9.94 -0.79 -4.74
C PRO A 9 11.17 -1.68 -4.48
N VAL A 10 10.98 -2.85 -3.86
CA VAL A 10 12.08 -3.77 -3.51
C VAL A 10 12.56 -4.60 -4.69
N CYS A 11 11.64 -5.20 -5.47
CA CYS A 11 12.00 -6.12 -6.57
C CYS A 11 11.58 -5.64 -7.96
N GLY A 12 10.95 -4.48 -8.07
CA GLY A 12 10.49 -3.89 -9.33
C GLY A 12 9.33 -4.60 -10.02
N ARG A 13 8.83 -5.73 -9.48
CA ARG A 13 7.71 -6.49 -10.07
C ARG A 13 6.37 -5.82 -9.78
N LYS A 14 5.44 -5.89 -10.74
CA LYS A 14 4.04 -5.46 -10.54
C LYS A 14 3.32 -6.45 -9.62
N THR A 15 2.49 -5.92 -8.72
CA THR A 15 1.64 -6.70 -7.82
C THR A 15 0.23 -6.14 -7.79
N VAL A 16 -0.76 -7.03 -7.62
CA VAL A 16 -2.17 -6.67 -7.44
C VAL A 16 -2.45 -6.57 -5.94
N LEU A 17 -2.86 -5.38 -5.53
CA LEU A 17 -3.23 -5.06 -4.17
C LEU A 17 -4.75 -5.16 -4.04
N ARG A 18 -5.20 -6.07 -3.19
CA ARG A 18 -6.61 -6.18 -2.81
C ARG A 18 -6.79 -5.41 -1.51
N VAL A 19 -7.20 -4.15 -1.62
CA VAL A 19 -7.42 -3.28 -0.46
C VAL A 19 -8.82 -3.58 0.13
N PRO A 20 -8.89 -4.06 1.38
CA PRO A 20 -10.15 -4.29 2.06
C PRO A 20 -10.86 -2.94 2.35
N PRO A 21 -12.18 -2.81 2.11
CA PRO A 21 -12.89 -1.54 2.34
C PRO A 21 -12.79 -1.01 3.77
N ASN A 22 -12.70 -1.90 4.76
CA ASN A 22 -12.56 -1.54 6.18
C ASN A 22 -11.27 -0.79 6.50
N ILE A 23 -10.22 -0.91 5.67
CA ILE A 23 -8.99 -0.11 5.83
C ILE A 23 -9.27 1.38 5.59
N VAL A 24 -10.12 1.69 4.60
CA VAL A 24 -10.50 3.06 4.26
C VAL A 24 -11.56 3.57 5.22
N ILE A 25 -12.61 2.77 5.47
CA ILE A 25 -13.72 3.16 6.37
C ILE A 25 -13.22 3.37 7.81
N GLY A 26 -12.26 2.55 8.26
CA GLY A 26 -11.68 2.65 9.60
C GLY A 26 -10.55 3.68 9.74
N ALA A 27 -10.13 4.34 8.65
CA ALA A 27 -9.04 5.31 8.70
C ALA A 27 -9.48 6.60 9.40
N LYS A 28 -8.75 7.00 10.45
CA LYS A 28 -8.99 8.26 11.16
C LYS A 28 -8.53 9.50 10.39
N ARG A 29 -7.55 9.33 9.49
CA ARG A 29 -6.95 10.40 8.68
C ARG A 29 -6.42 9.84 7.37
N PHE A 30 -6.34 10.71 6.37
CA PHE A 30 -5.76 10.41 5.06
C PHE A 30 -4.54 11.32 4.79
N PRO A 31 -3.55 10.84 4.01
CA PRO A 31 -3.46 9.47 3.50
C PRO A 31 -3.21 8.44 4.61
N VAL A 32 -3.76 7.24 4.45
CA VAL A 32 -3.55 6.12 5.37
C VAL A 32 -2.45 5.21 4.85
N THR A 33 -1.45 4.95 5.68
CA THR A 33 -0.34 4.06 5.34
C THR A 33 -0.72 2.61 5.59
N VAL A 34 -0.54 1.75 4.59
CA VAL A 34 -0.84 0.32 4.63
C VAL A 34 0.41 -0.48 4.34
N LYS A 35 0.68 -1.48 5.19
CA LYS A 35 1.75 -2.46 4.96
C LYS A 35 1.29 -3.50 3.95
N VAL A 36 2.03 -3.63 2.85
CA VAL A 36 1.79 -4.61 1.81
C VAL A 36 2.79 -5.74 1.97
N LYS A 37 2.31 -6.99 2.01
CA LYS A 37 3.14 -8.18 1.85
C LYS A 37 3.23 -8.56 0.38
N HIS A 38 4.44 -8.65 -0.14
CA HIS A 38 4.68 -9.13 -1.49
C HIS A 38 5.76 -10.21 -1.46
N LYS A 39 5.33 -11.46 -1.62
CA LYS A 39 6.19 -12.66 -1.50
C LYS A 39 6.93 -12.71 -0.16
N ASP A 40 8.24 -12.53 -0.19
CA ASP A 40 9.20 -12.61 0.91
C ASP A 40 9.57 -11.25 1.52
N HIS A 41 9.06 -10.14 0.99
CA HIS A 41 9.33 -8.79 1.49
C HIS A 41 8.03 -7.98 1.70
N TYR A 42 8.18 -6.84 2.36
CA TYR A 42 7.11 -5.89 2.60
C TYR A 42 7.47 -4.54 2.00
N PHE A 43 6.46 -3.75 1.69
CA PHE A 43 6.60 -2.32 1.41
C PHE A 43 5.36 -1.60 1.93
N TYR A 44 5.38 -0.27 1.91
CA TYR A 44 4.22 0.51 2.35
C TYR A 44 3.62 1.28 1.18
N ILE A 45 2.31 1.49 1.26
CA ILE A 45 1.58 2.36 0.33
C ILE A 45 0.76 3.35 1.14
N ASN A 46 0.60 4.54 0.59
CA ASN A 46 -0.34 5.53 1.10
C ASN A 46 -1.61 5.48 0.26
N LEU A 47 -2.76 5.42 0.92
CA LEU A 47 -4.07 5.41 0.30
C LEU A 47 -4.85 6.67 0.66
N ASP A 48 -5.58 7.24 -0.30
CA ASP A 48 -6.57 8.29 -0.04
C ASP A 48 -7.95 7.73 0.37
N SER A 49 -8.92 8.63 0.54
CA SER A 49 -10.30 8.29 0.92
C SER A 49 -11.04 7.47 -0.14
N GLN A 50 -10.52 7.37 -1.36
CA GLN A 50 -11.05 6.54 -2.45
C GLN A 50 -10.23 5.27 -2.67
N ALA A 51 -9.34 4.93 -1.74
CA ALA A 51 -8.41 3.80 -1.84
C ALA A 51 -7.42 3.93 -3.01
N LEU A 52 -7.21 5.12 -3.57
CA LEU A 52 -6.19 5.35 -4.61
C LEU A 52 -4.81 5.42 -3.96
N ILE A 53 -3.82 4.85 -4.64
CA ILE A 53 -2.43 4.90 -4.17
C ILE A 53 -1.90 6.30 -4.45
N THR A 54 -1.58 7.04 -3.39
CA THR A 54 -0.96 8.37 -3.50
C THR A 54 0.55 8.29 -3.47
N ASP A 55 1.11 7.27 -2.81
CA ASP A 55 2.56 7.08 -2.69
C ASP A 55 2.93 5.61 -2.42
N ILE A 56 4.15 5.22 -2.81
CA ILE A 56 4.73 3.90 -2.59
C ILE A 56 6.07 4.09 -1.89
N LEU A 57 6.16 3.61 -0.65
CA LEU A 57 7.34 3.76 0.18
C LEU A 57 8.15 2.46 0.18
N SER A 58 9.44 2.60 -0.15
CA SER A 58 10.42 1.52 0.06
C SER A 58 10.59 1.25 1.55
N PRO A 59 10.72 0.00 2.00
CA PRO A 59 11.01 -0.33 3.39
C PRO A 59 12.45 0.03 3.81
N GLU A 60 13.06 1.06 3.21
CA GLU A 60 14.41 1.48 3.60
C GLU A 60 14.43 1.77 5.09
N VAL A 61 15.28 1.01 5.77
CA VAL A 61 15.49 1.04 7.21
C VAL A 61 15.91 2.47 7.54
N VAL A 62 15.06 3.20 8.24
CA VAL A 62 15.53 4.36 9.00
C VAL A 62 16.32 3.76 10.16
N GLU A 63 17.64 3.79 10.08
CA GLU A 63 18.52 3.59 11.25
C GLU A 63 18.29 4.71 12.27
#